data_AF-A0A418RCB3-F1
#
_entry.id   AF-A0A418RCB3-F1
#
_cell.length_a   1.000
_cell.length_b   1.000
_cell.length_c   1.000
_cell.angle_alpha   90.00
_cell.angle_beta   90.00
_cell.angle_gamma   90.00
#
_symmetry.space_group_name_H-M   'P 1'
#
loop_
_entity.id
_entity.type
_entity.pdbx_description
1 polymer ?
#
loop_
_entity_poly.entity_id
_entity_poly.type
_entity_poly.pdbx_seq_one_letter_code
_entity_poly.pdbx_strand_id
1 'polypeptide(L)'
;MVEHPLTFAGGLAVRVTCARDADSTLWRVYPAAGGPPLAKANTAVRDGWLRLNDIHVTPEVTRPNRSWWARVRGLQETIPVRGLGLGGTLLTEVQREAVRRGLQGVTGTFTPESPSASVPLARFYARHGFTLTGQDLRWVAGD
;
A
#
# COMPACT_ATOMS: atom_id res chain seq x y z
N MET A 1 -1.50 8.53 -16.24
CA MET A 1 -0.81 8.27 -14.96
C MET A 1 -1.22 9.38 -14.01
N VAL A 2 -1.74 9.04 -12.82
CA VAL A 2 -2.13 10.04 -11.81
C VAL A 2 -1.06 10.04 -10.71
N GLU A 3 -0.60 11.23 -10.32
CA GLU A 3 0.42 11.41 -9.29
C GLU A 3 -0.14 12.28 -8.15
N HIS A 4 -0.11 11.78 -6.92
CA HIS A 4 -0.54 12.51 -5.73
C HIS A 4 0.60 12.62 -4.73
N PRO A 5 1.07 13.84 -4.38
CA PRO A 5 2.04 14.03 -3.32
C PRO A 5 1.36 13.81 -1.95
N LEU A 6 2.00 13.04 -1.08
CA LEU A 6 1.55 12.80 0.30
C LEU A 6 2.74 12.92 1.25
N THR A 7 2.49 13.42 2.46
CA THR A 7 3.49 13.43 3.53
C THR A 7 2.99 12.59 4.69
N PHE A 8 3.75 11.58 5.05
CA PHE A 8 3.46 10.68 6.16
C PHE A 8 4.19 11.10 7.43
N ALA A 9 3.82 10.48 8.56
CA ALA A 9 4.47 10.68 9.85
C ALA A 9 6.01 10.50 9.73
N GLY A 10 6.79 11.25 10.52
CA GLY A 10 8.26 11.30 10.38
C GLY A 10 8.76 12.14 9.20
N GLY A 11 7.87 12.84 8.50
CA GLY A 11 8.19 13.74 7.39
C GLY A 11 8.62 13.00 6.12
N LEU A 12 8.08 11.79 5.89
CA LEU A 12 8.31 11.03 4.68
C LEU A 12 7.40 11.56 3.57
N ALA A 13 7.96 12.33 2.64
CA ALA A 13 7.27 12.78 1.43
C ALA A 13 7.32 11.68 0.36
N VAL A 14 6.15 11.33 -0.18
CA VAL A 14 6.00 10.30 -1.22
C VAL A 14 5.10 10.79 -2.35
N ARG A 15 5.17 10.08 -3.47
CA ARG A 15 4.29 10.21 -4.62
C ARG A 15 3.59 8.88 -4.86
N VAL A 16 2.26 8.89 -4.96
CA VAL A 16 1.48 7.72 -5.32
C VAL A 16 1.21 7.77 -6.81
N THR A 17 1.52 6.67 -7.51
CA THR A 17 1.31 6.52 -8.95
C THR A 17 0.35 5.37 -9.23
N CYS A 18 -0.43 5.53 -10.29
CA CYS A 18 -1.41 4.54 -10.72
C CYS A 18 -1.29 4.30 -12.23
N ALA A 19 -1.14 3.03 -12.61
CA ALA A 19 -1.26 2.53 -13.97
C ALA A 19 -2.53 1.67 -14.06
N ARG A 20 -3.52 2.15 -14.82
CA ARG A 20 -4.81 1.49 -14.99
C ARG A 20 -4.89 0.88 -16.37
N ASP A 21 -5.43 -0.32 -16.40
CA ASP A 21 -5.87 -1.01 -17.60
C ASP A 21 -7.37 -1.39 -17.44
N ALA A 22 -8.01 -1.85 -18.51
CA ALA A 22 -9.39 -2.31 -18.53
C ALA A 22 -9.64 -3.32 -17.40
N ASP A 23 -8.76 -4.32 -17.28
CA ASP A 23 -8.92 -5.44 -16.36
C ASP A 23 -7.97 -5.41 -15.16
N SER A 24 -7.12 -4.39 -15.03
CA SER A 24 -6.15 -4.35 -13.94
C SER A 24 -5.82 -2.94 -13.44
N THR A 25 -5.30 -2.85 -12.22
CA THR A 25 -4.68 -1.63 -11.71
C THR A 25 -3.41 -1.95 -10.94
N LEU A 26 -2.36 -1.21 -11.24
CA LEU A 26 -1.10 -1.25 -10.50
C LEU A 26 -0.85 0.08 -9.80
N TRP A 27 -0.83 0.02 -8.48
CA TRP A 27 -0.51 1.13 -7.60
C TRP A 27 0.91 1.01 -7.10
N ARG A 28 1.64 2.12 -7.08
CA ARG A 28 2.99 2.19 -6.51
C ARG A 28 3.19 3.49 -5.74
N VAL A 29 3.80 3.40 -4.57
CA VAL A 29 4.23 4.54 -3.77
C VAL A 29 5.74 4.69 -3.92
N TYR A 30 6.22 5.87 -4.27
CA TYR A 30 7.64 6.18 -4.40
C TYR A 30 8.03 7.30 -3.44
N PRO A 31 9.30 7.40 -3.01
CA PRO A 31 9.79 8.62 -2.38
C PRO A 31 9.60 9.81 -3.33
N ALA A 32 9.25 10.98 -2.78
CA ALA A 32 9.14 12.21 -3.57
C ALA A 32 10.51 12.63 -4.14
N ALA A 33 11.59 12.35 -3.42
CA ALA A 33 12.96 12.61 -3.86
C ALA A 33 13.47 11.66 -4.97
N GLY A 34 12.64 10.71 -5.43
CA GLY A 34 13.06 9.64 -6.34
C GLY A 34 13.60 8.42 -5.61
N GLY A 35 13.73 7.30 -6.34
CA GLY A 35 14.16 6.02 -5.78
C GLY A 35 13.22 4.84 -6.11
N PRO A 36 13.49 3.65 -5.56
CA PRO A 36 12.64 2.47 -5.75
C PRO A 36 11.26 2.63 -5.09
N PRO A 37 10.25 1.85 -5.51
CA PRO A 37 8.93 1.90 -4.88
C PRO A 37 8.99 1.40 -3.43
N LEU A 38 8.33 2.13 -2.52
CA LEU A 38 8.20 1.83 -1.09
C LEU A 38 7.03 0.90 -0.81
N ALA A 39 6.03 0.92 -1.68
CA ALA A 39 4.89 0.04 -1.58
C ALA A 39 4.28 -0.17 -2.97
N LYS A 40 3.64 -1.32 -3.16
CA LYS A 40 2.89 -1.65 -4.38
C LYS A 40 1.61 -2.41 -4.03
N ALA A 41 0.58 -2.22 -4.83
CA ALA A 41 -0.62 -3.04 -4.82
C ALA A 41 -1.00 -3.39 -6.26
N ASN A 42 -1.25 -4.66 -6.54
CA ASN A 42 -1.67 -5.15 -7.85
C ASN A 42 -3.09 -5.71 -7.75
N THR A 43 -3.97 -5.23 -8.63
CA THR A 43 -5.36 -5.68 -8.70
C THR A 43 -5.76 -6.11 -10.10
N ALA A 44 -6.70 -7.04 -10.18
CA ALA A 44 -7.33 -7.48 -11.42
C ALA A 44 -8.85 -7.58 -11.25
N VAL A 45 -9.61 -7.22 -12.29
CA VAL A 45 -11.06 -7.38 -12.30
C VAL A 45 -11.40 -8.84 -12.61
N ARG A 46 -12.23 -9.48 -11.76
CA ARG A 46 -12.78 -10.82 -11.99
C ARG A 46 -14.17 -10.95 -11.40
N ASP A 47 -15.10 -11.50 -12.17
CA ASP A 47 -16.44 -11.85 -11.73
C ASP A 47 -17.19 -10.69 -11.04
N GLY A 48 -16.97 -9.45 -11.50
CA GLY A 48 -17.56 -8.24 -10.91
C GLY A 48 -16.86 -7.73 -9.64
N TRP A 49 -15.72 -8.30 -9.26
CA TRP A 49 -14.89 -7.90 -8.11
C TRP A 49 -13.53 -7.36 -8.53
N LEU A 50 -12.95 -6.49 -7.71
CA LEU A 50 -11.54 -6.12 -7.81
C LEU A 50 -10.69 -7.06 -6.96
N ARG A 51 -10.00 -8.01 -7.57
CA ARG A 51 -9.12 -8.96 -6.89
C ARG A 51 -7.78 -8.31 -6.54
N LEU A 52 -7.49 -8.12 -5.26
CA LEU A 52 -6.19 -7.78 -4.71
C LEU A 52 -5.28 -9.02 -4.73
N ASN A 53 -4.31 -9.02 -5.65
CA ASN A 53 -3.40 -10.13 -5.85
C ASN A 53 -2.19 -10.05 -4.91
N ASP A 54 -1.66 -8.85 -4.73
CA ASP A 54 -0.46 -8.58 -3.93
C ASP A 54 -0.55 -7.17 -3.36
N ILE A 55 -0.24 -7.02 -2.07
CA ILE A 55 0.10 -5.74 -1.45
C ILE A 55 1.41 -5.91 -0.69
N HIS A 56 2.40 -5.11 -1.06
CA HIS A 56 3.73 -5.19 -0.48
C HIS A 56 4.17 -3.80 -0.03
N VAL A 57 4.77 -3.73 1.15
CA VAL A 57 5.35 -2.52 1.73
C VAL A 57 6.78 -2.84 2.16
N THR A 58 7.74 -2.10 1.61
CA THR A 58 9.15 -2.20 1.96
C THR A 58 9.33 -1.93 3.47
N PRO A 59 10.17 -2.70 4.18
CA PRO A 59 10.31 -2.54 5.62
C PRO A 59 10.96 -1.21 6.02
N GLU A 60 11.94 -0.74 5.25
CA GLU A 60 12.78 0.41 5.58
C GLU A 60 13.25 1.17 4.34
N VAL A 61 13.62 2.43 4.53
CA VAL A 61 14.20 3.32 3.49
C VAL A 61 15.37 4.06 4.08
N THR A 62 16.46 4.18 3.32
CA THR A 62 17.57 5.05 3.68
C THR A 62 17.44 6.42 3.01
N ARG A 63 17.74 7.49 3.75
CA ARG A 63 17.84 8.85 3.21
C ARG A 63 19.11 9.55 3.69
N PRO A 64 19.61 10.57 2.98
CA PRO A 64 20.68 11.42 3.49
C PRO A 64 20.29 12.03 4.84
N ASN A 65 21.18 11.97 5.82
CA ASN A 65 20.91 12.47 7.15
C ASN A 65 20.69 14.00 7.13
N ARG A 66 19.74 14.51 7.93
CA ARG A 66 19.40 15.93 8.00
C ARG A 66 20.49 16.78 8.66
N SER A 67 21.35 16.20 9.49
CA SER A 67 22.47 16.87 10.16
C SER A 67 23.60 17.21 9.18
N TRP A 68 24.06 18.46 9.17
CA TRP A 68 25.19 18.92 8.33
C TRP A 68 26.45 18.06 8.55
N TRP A 69 26.80 17.78 9.82
CA TRP A 69 27.93 16.93 10.17
C TRP A 69 27.79 15.49 9.69
N ALA A 70 26.58 14.93 9.72
CA ALA A 70 26.32 13.58 9.22
C ALA A 70 26.37 13.51 7.68
N ARG A 71 25.95 14.57 6.98
CA ARG A 71 26.10 14.67 5.51
C ARG A 71 27.56 14.70 5.08
N VAL A 72 28.42 15.46 5.78
CA VAL A 72 29.86 15.52 5.51
C VAL A 72 30.51 14.13 5.64
N ARG A 73 30.00 13.27 6.53
CA ARG A 73 30.48 11.89 6.74
C ARG A 73 29.79 10.84 5.87
N GLY A 74 28.88 11.23 4.96
CA GLY A 74 28.14 10.29 4.12
C GLY A 74 27.19 9.36 4.88
N LEU A 75 26.79 9.73 6.11
CA LEU A 75 25.93 8.89 6.94
C LEU A 75 24.47 8.97 6.44
N GLN A 76 23.86 7.80 6.27
CA GLN A 76 22.45 7.65 5.93
C GLN A 76 21.59 7.39 7.17
N GLU A 77 20.38 7.93 7.16
CA GLU A 77 19.35 7.66 8.16
C GLU A 77 18.42 6.57 7.61
N THR A 78 18.29 5.44 8.34
CA THR A 78 17.31 4.39 8.02
C THR A 78 16.00 4.68 8.73
N ILE A 79 14.91 4.78 7.96
CA ILE A 79 13.57 5.04 8.46
C ILE A 79 12.74 3.77 8.28
N PRO A 80 12.15 3.21 9.35
CA PRO A 80 11.17 2.14 9.20
C PRO A 80 9.93 2.68 8.50
N VAL A 81 9.53 2.03 7.42
CA VAL A 81 8.39 2.44 6.59
C VAL A 81 7.10 1.72 7.02
N ARG A 82 7.24 0.53 7.62
CA ARG A 82 6.10 -0.14 8.27
C ARG A 82 5.57 0.72 9.41
N GLY A 83 4.25 0.81 9.51
CA GLY A 83 3.57 1.64 10.51
C GLY A 83 3.35 3.10 10.10
N LEU A 84 3.91 3.56 8.97
CA LEU A 84 3.66 4.92 8.47
C LEU A 84 2.31 5.07 7.73
N GLY A 85 1.57 3.99 7.52
CA GLY A 85 0.26 4.02 6.87
C GLY A 85 0.27 3.80 5.35
N LEU A 86 1.43 3.57 4.72
CA LEU A 86 1.52 3.36 3.27
C LEU A 86 0.61 2.23 2.74
N GLY A 87 0.59 1.10 3.46
CA GLY A 87 -0.27 -0.03 3.11
C GLY A 87 -1.76 0.34 3.20
N GLY A 88 -2.13 1.11 4.23
CA GLY A 88 -3.51 1.59 4.38
C GLY A 88 -3.92 2.55 3.27
N THR A 89 -3.03 3.48 2.90
CA THR A 89 -3.26 4.38 1.76
C THR A 89 -3.48 3.62 0.46
N LEU A 90 -2.64 2.62 0.16
CA LEU A 90 -2.84 1.78 -1.02
C LEU A 90 -4.17 1.02 -0.98
N LEU A 91 -4.54 0.49 0.19
CA LEU A 91 -5.80 -0.22 0.36
C LEU A 91 -7.01 0.69 0.12
N THR A 92 -6.97 1.92 0.63
CA THR A 92 -8.00 2.93 0.39
C THR A 92 -8.12 3.30 -1.08
N GLU A 93 -6.99 3.45 -1.80
CA GLU A 93 -7.02 3.70 -3.24
C GLU A 93 -7.59 2.51 -4.03
N VAL A 94 -7.30 1.27 -3.61
CA VAL A 94 -7.91 0.07 -4.21
C VAL A 94 -9.42 0.04 -3.97
N GLN A 95 -9.90 0.38 -2.77
CA GLN A 95 -11.34 0.48 -2.49
C GLN A 95 -12.02 1.55 -3.35
N ARG A 96 -11.41 2.74 -3.44
CA ARG A 96 -11.89 3.83 -4.33
C ARG A 96 -11.95 3.39 -5.78
N GLU A 97 -10.97 2.62 -6.23
CA GLU A 97 -10.93 2.09 -7.59
C GLU A 97 -12.05 1.09 -7.86
N ALA A 98 -12.39 0.21 -6.90
CA ALA A 98 -13.53 -0.69 -7.03
C ALA A 98 -14.85 0.07 -7.18
N VAL A 99 -15.06 1.12 -6.35
CA VAL A 99 -16.24 2.00 -6.46
C VAL A 99 -16.26 2.73 -7.80
N ARG A 100 -15.13 3.33 -8.21
CA ARG A 100 -15.00 4.07 -9.47
C ARG A 100 -15.34 3.21 -10.70
N ARG A 101 -15.07 1.91 -10.63
CA ARG A 101 -15.36 0.93 -11.69
C ARG A 101 -16.76 0.30 -11.58
N GLY A 102 -17.56 0.64 -10.56
CA GLY A 102 -18.87 0.03 -10.34
C GLY A 102 -18.81 -1.46 -10.00
N LEU A 103 -17.73 -1.90 -9.35
CA LEU A 103 -17.53 -3.30 -8.94
C LEU A 103 -18.22 -3.57 -7.60
N GLN A 104 -18.53 -4.84 -7.32
CA GLN A 104 -19.15 -5.29 -6.07
C GLN A 104 -18.28 -5.02 -4.84
N GLY A 105 -16.97 -4.86 -5.04
CA GLY A 105 -16.01 -4.58 -3.97
C GLY A 105 -14.62 -5.08 -4.31
N VAL A 106 -13.85 -5.38 -3.25
CA VAL A 106 -12.48 -5.87 -3.32
C VAL A 106 -12.43 -7.25 -2.69
N THR A 107 -11.81 -8.20 -3.36
CA THR A 107 -11.56 -9.55 -2.83
C THR A 107 -10.08 -9.90 -2.91
N GLY A 108 -9.59 -10.85 -2.14
CA GLY A 108 -8.20 -11.29 -2.19
C GLY A 108 -7.96 -12.50 -1.33
N THR A 109 -6.70 -12.91 -1.26
CA THR A 109 -6.26 -14.00 -0.39
C THR A 109 -5.40 -13.43 0.73
N PHE A 110 -5.66 -13.89 1.95
CA PHE A 110 -4.92 -13.54 3.14
C PHE A 110 -3.69 -14.43 3.28
N THR A 111 -2.52 -13.86 3.02
CA THR A 111 -1.24 -14.60 3.03
C THR A 111 -0.24 -13.90 3.96
N PRO A 112 -0.17 -14.27 5.24
CA PRO A 112 0.82 -13.71 6.15
C PRO A 112 2.22 -14.26 5.83
N GLU A 113 3.25 -13.40 5.94
CA GLU A 113 4.66 -13.78 5.71
C GLU A 113 5.16 -14.84 6.71
N SER A 114 4.57 -14.87 7.91
CA SER A 114 4.84 -15.83 8.97
C SER A 114 3.60 -16.05 9.84
N PRO A 115 3.53 -17.15 10.62
CA PRO A 115 2.42 -17.38 11.55
C PRO A 115 2.24 -16.23 12.56
N SER A 116 3.33 -15.60 13.03
CA SER A 116 3.28 -14.47 13.95
C SER A 116 2.78 -13.17 13.31
N ALA A 117 2.90 -13.02 11.99
CA ALA A 117 2.38 -11.86 11.25
C ALA A 117 0.86 -11.94 10.98
N SER A 118 0.22 -13.10 11.20
CA SER A 118 -1.20 -13.32 10.93
C SER A 118 -2.12 -12.37 11.69
N VAL A 119 -1.99 -12.27 13.02
CA VAL A 119 -2.88 -11.43 13.84
C VAL A 119 -2.74 -9.93 13.50
N PRO A 120 -1.52 -9.36 13.39
CA PRO A 120 -1.36 -7.96 12.96
C PRO A 120 -1.93 -7.70 11.56
N LEU A 121 -1.75 -8.63 10.61
CA LEU A 121 -2.25 -8.49 9.24
C LEU A 121 -3.78 -8.57 9.19
N ALA A 122 -4.39 -9.48 9.95
CA ALA A 122 -5.84 -9.60 10.04
C ALA A 122 -6.46 -8.32 10.64
N ARG A 123 -5.85 -7.80 11.72
CA ARG A 123 -6.26 -6.51 12.32
C ARG A 123 -6.07 -5.34 11.37
N PHE A 124 -5.02 -5.35 10.55
CA PHE A 124 -4.81 -4.34 9.52
C PHE A 124 -6.00 -4.33 8.53
N TYR A 125 -6.33 -5.47 7.94
CA TYR A 125 -7.45 -5.57 7.00
C TYR A 125 -8.81 -5.24 7.64
N ALA A 126 -9.07 -5.73 8.86
CA ALA A 126 -10.31 -5.45 9.58
C ALA A 126 -10.51 -3.95 9.85
N ARG A 127 -9.44 -3.20 10.18
CA ARG A 127 -9.51 -1.74 10.35
C ARG A 127 -9.87 -0.99 9.06
N HIS A 128 -9.66 -1.61 7.91
CA HIS A 128 -10.06 -1.09 6.60
C HIS A 128 -11.39 -1.65 6.12
N GLY A 129 -12.17 -2.30 7.01
CA GLY A 129 -13.51 -2.79 6.71
C GLY A 129 -13.56 -4.11 5.94
N PHE A 130 -12.43 -4.81 5.80
CA PHE A 130 -12.44 -6.13 5.19
C PHE A 130 -12.88 -7.18 6.21
N THR A 131 -13.75 -8.08 5.74
CA THR A 131 -14.13 -9.31 6.42
C THR A 131 -13.17 -10.42 5.99
N LEU A 132 -12.76 -11.22 6.96
CA LEU A 132 -11.91 -12.39 6.75
C LEU A 132 -12.73 -13.67 6.96
N THR A 133 -12.71 -14.59 6.00
CA THR A 133 -13.38 -15.90 6.11
C THR A 133 -12.38 -16.98 5.71
N GLY A 134 -11.75 -17.60 6.70
CA GLY A 134 -10.61 -18.48 6.46
C GLY A 134 -9.44 -17.71 5.84
N GLN A 135 -9.05 -18.06 4.61
CA GLN A 135 -8.04 -17.33 3.84
C GLN A 135 -8.64 -16.28 2.91
N ASP A 136 -9.95 -16.21 2.78
CA ASP A 136 -10.60 -15.26 1.88
C ASP A 136 -10.71 -13.90 2.56
N LEU A 137 -10.34 -12.88 1.80
CA LEU A 137 -10.44 -11.48 2.17
C LEU A 137 -11.52 -10.83 1.30
N ARG A 138 -12.49 -10.17 1.91
CA ARG A 138 -13.57 -9.47 1.18
C ARG A 138 -13.91 -8.13 1.81
N TRP A 139 -13.99 -7.10 0.99
CA TRP A 139 -14.60 -5.83 1.30
C TRP A 139 -15.67 -5.58 0.26
N VAL A 140 -16.92 -5.46 0.69
CA VAL A 140 -18.03 -5.14 -0.21
C VAL A 140 -18.03 -3.62 -0.39
N ALA A 141 -18.14 -3.15 -1.63
CA ALA A 141 -18.44 -1.75 -1.89
C ALA A 141 -19.85 -1.50 -1.33
N GLY A 142 -19.91 -0.97 -0.12
CA GLY A 142 -21.18 -0.72 0.56
C GLY A 142 -21.93 0.44 -0.10
N ASP A 143 -23.23 0.18 -0.26
CA ASP A 143 -24.33 1.02 -0.76
C ASP A 143 -24.25 2.53 -0.46
#